data_AF-A0A1Q5TUI7-F1
#
_entry.id   AF-A0A1Q5TUI7-F1
#
_cell.length_a   1.000
_cell.length_b   1.000
_cell.length_c   1.000
_cell.angle_alpha   90.00
_cell.angle_beta   90.00
_cell.angle_gamma   90.00
#
_symmetry.space_group_name_H-M   'P 1'
#
loop_
_entity.id
_entity.type
_entity.pdbx_description
1 polymer ?
#
loop_
_entity_poly.entity_id
_entity_poly.type
_entity_poly.pdbx_seq_one_letter_code
_entity_poly.pdbx_strand_id
1 'polypeptide(L)' 'MKGTNEPHPRCINLCGEIGKSVSCSIYDNRPSPCREFPQAWETDDYNESCDRARAAYGLPPLPKPQT' A
#
# COMPACT_ATOMS: atom_id res chain seq x y z
N MET A 1 -7.68 8.03 -5.50
CA MET A 1 -6.30 8.08 -4.94
C MET A 1 -5.52 9.12 -5.71
N LYS A 2 -5.11 10.23 -5.09
CA LYS A 2 -4.36 11.31 -5.77
C LYS A 2 -2.86 10.99 -5.75
N GLY A 3 -2.17 11.13 -6.88
CA GLY A 3 -0.73 10.84 -7.04
C GLY A 3 -0.40 9.38 -7.40
N THR A 4 -1.40 8.51 -7.58
CA THR A 4 -1.17 7.11 -7.98
C THR A 4 -1.34 6.86 -9.48
N ASN A 5 -1.68 7.89 -10.26
CA ASN A 5 -1.88 7.79 -11.72
C ASN A 5 -0.70 8.42 -12.48
N GLU A 6 0.51 7.98 -12.13
CA GLU A 6 1.78 8.53 -12.60
C GLU A 6 2.78 7.37 -12.78
N PRO A 7 3.85 7.51 -13.60
CA PRO A 7 4.82 6.42 -13.80
C PRO A 7 5.50 5.92 -12.52
N HIS A 8 5.64 6.80 -11.52
CA HIS A 8 6.15 6.49 -10.18
C HIS A 8 5.06 6.81 -9.15
N PRO A 9 4.07 5.93 -8.97
CA PRO A 9 2.88 6.24 -8.20
C PRO A 9 3.22 6.48 -6.73
N ARG A 10 2.88 7.67 -6.21
CA ARG A 10 3.04 8.01 -4.80
C ARG A 10 1.86 8.86 -4.33
N CYS A 11 1.08 8.32 -3.38
CA CYS A 11 -0.04 9.06 -2.80
C CYS A 11 0.46 10.35 -2.12
N ILE A 12 -0.18 11.49 -2.43
CA ILE A 12 0.21 12.80 -1.87
C ILE A 12 0.05 12.89 -0.34
N ASN A 13 -0.77 12.01 0.25
CA ASN A 13 -1.00 11.94 1.70
C ASN A 13 -0.15 10.85 2.38
N LEU A 14 0.78 10.20 1.66
CA LEU A 14 1.69 9.22 2.23
C LEU A 14 2.87 9.93 2.89
N CYS A 15 2.92 9.87 4.21
CA CYS A 15 4.00 10.42 5.03
C CYS A 15 5.03 9.34 5.38
N GLY A 16 6.28 9.76 5.58
CA GLY A 16 7.37 8.87 5.95
C GLY A 16 8.13 8.26 4.76
N GLU A 17 8.94 7.26 5.07
CA GLU A 17 9.89 6.64 4.15
C GLU A 17 9.52 5.17 3.87
N ILE A 18 9.31 4.86 2.59
CA ILE A 18 8.95 3.52 2.14
C ILE A 18 10.10 2.55 2.45
N GLY A 19 9.76 1.37 2.99
CA GLY A 19 10.75 0.40 3.47
C GLY A 19 11.22 0.63 4.90
N LYS A 20 10.85 1.76 5.53
CA LYS A 20 11.09 2.03 6.95
C LYS A 20 9.79 2.16 7.73
N SER A 21 9.17 3.33 7.69
CA SER A 21 7.93 3.64 8.39
C SER A 21 7.14 4.67 7.60
N VAL A 22 5.88 4.35 7.32
CA VAL A 22 4.96 5.19 6.57
C VAL A 22 3.59 5.24 7.25
N SER A 23 2.88 6.33 7.04
CA SER A 23 1.50 6.50 7.51
C SER A 23 0.71 7.40 6.55
N CYS A 24 -0.61 7.31 6.60
CA CYS A 24 -1.47 8.23 5.85
C CYS A 24 -1.81 9.43 6.73
N SER A 25 -1.51 10.66 6.27
CA SER A 25 -1.82 11.90 7.02
C SER A 25 -3.32 12.16 7.20
N ILE A 26 -4.16 11.50 6.40
CA ILE A 26 -5.62 11.63 6.43
C ILE A 26 -6.32 10.31 6.76
N TYR A 27 -5.69 9.43 7.54
CA TYR A 27 -6.16 8.05 7.77
C TYR A 27 -7.67 7.94 8.08
N ASP A 28 -8.18 8.78 8.99
CA ASP A 28 -9.59 8.79 9.37
C ASP A 28 -10.50 9.32 8.25
N ASN A 29 -9.99 10.23 7.43
CA ASN A 29 -10.70 10.87 6.31
C ASN A 29 -10.42 10.19 4.96
N ARG A 30 -9.89 8.96 4.95
CA ARG A 30 -9.59 8.25 3.71
C ARG A 30 -10.86 8.04 2.86
N PRO A 31 -10.81 8.31 1.55
CA PRO A 31 -11.93 8.05 0.65
C PRO A 31 -12.13 6.54 0.44
N SER A 32 -13.30 6.15 -0.06
CA SER A 32 -13.66 4.74 -0.23
C SER A 32 -12.61 3.88 -0.97
N PRO A 33 -11.92 4.34 -2.05
CA PRO A 33 -10.94 3.49 -2.72
C PRO A 33 -9.73 3.13 -1.84
N CYS A 34 -9.40 3.94 -0.84
CA CYS A 34 -8.34 3.62 0.12
C CYS A 34 -8.82 2.72 1.27
N ARG A 35 -10.13 2.72 1.56
CA ARG A 35 -10.74 1.86 2.59
C ARG A 35 -11.06 0.46 2.05
N GLU A 36 -11.42 0.40 0.77
CA GLU A 36 -11.79 -0.83 0.07
C GLU A 36 -10.57 -1.58 -0.50
N PHE A 37 -9.36 -1.02 -0.38
CA PHE A 37 -8.13 -1.69 -0.82
C PHE A 37 -7.69 -2.70 0.25
N PRO A 38 -7.76 -4.02 -0.04
CA PRO A 38 -7.41 -5.03 0.95
C PRO A 38 -5.89 -5.10 1.14
N GLN A 39 -5.42 -5.32 2.36
CA GLN A 39 -4.02 -5.67 2.59
C GLN A 39 -3.71 -7.05 1.98
N ALA A 40 -2.44 -7.27 1.61
CA ALA A 40 -1.90 -8.49 0.99
C ALA A 40 -2.54 -9.82 1.43
N TRP A 41 -2.81 -9.98 2.73
CA TRP A 41 -3.33 -11.23 3.32
C TRP A 41 -4.54 -10.96 4.23
N GLU A 42 -5.30 -9.90 3.97
CA GLU A 42 -6.51 -9.57 4.73
C GLU A 42 -7.69 -10.48 4.38
N THR A 43 -7.75 -10.92 3.13
CA THR A 43 -8.75 -11.83 2.59
C THR A 43 -8.14 -13.19 2.26
N ASP A 44 -8.99 -14.20 2.03
CA ASP A 44 -8.53 -15.52 1.57
C ASP A 44 -7.80 -15.44 0.22
N ASP A 45 -8.20 -14.49 -0.63
CA ASP A 45 -7.50 -14.15 -1.87
C ASP A 45 -6.34 -13.19 -1.58
N TYR A 46 -5.13 -13.61 -1.97
CA TYR A 46 -3.91 -12.83 -1.82
C TYR A 46 -3.90 -11.60 -2.75
N ASN A 47 -3.67 -10.40 -2.20
CA ASN A 47 -3.58 -9.17 -2.99
C ASN A 47 -2.16 -8.94 -3.54
N GLU A 48 -1.93 -9.40 -4.77
CA GLU A 48 -0.66 -9.22 -5.52
C GLU A 48 -0.27 -7.76 -5.77
N SER A 49 -1.21 -6.80 -5.67
CA SER A 49 -0.90 -5.38 -5.84
C SER A 49 0.05 -4.87 -4.75
N CYS A 50 0.02 -5.47 -3.55
CA CYS A 50 0.97 -5.13 -2.50
C CYS A 50 2.42 -5.51 -2.89
N ASP A 51 2.63 -6.69 -3.46
CA ASP A 51 3.98 -7.12 -3.89
C ASP A 51 4.47 -6.31 -5.08
N ARG A 52 3.60 -6.02 -6.05
CA ARG A 52 3.94 -5.13 -7.17
C ARG A 52 4.38 -3.75 -6.67
N ALA A 53 3.66 -3.18 -5.71
CA ALA A 53 4.04 -1.91 -5.10
C ALA A 53 5.39 -2.00 -4.38
N ARG A 54 5.66 -3.09 -3.67
CA ARG A 54 6.95 -3.32 -2.99
C ARG A 54 8.11 -3.49 -3.97
N ALA A 55 7.90 -4.24 -5.05
CA ALA A 55 8.90 -4.44 -6.10
C ALA A 55 9.30 -3.12 -6.79
N ALA A 56 8.35 -2.20 -6.99
CA ALA A 56 8.64 -0.86 -7.53
C ALA A 56 9.61 -0.03 -6.65
N TYR A 57 9.74 -0.39 -5.37
CA TYR A 57 10.68 0.20 -4.42
C TYR A 57 11.85 -0.73 -4.05
N GLY A 58 12.03 -1.84 -4.78
CA GLY A 58 13.11 -2.81 -4.53
C GLY A 58 12.95 -3.61 -3.23
N LEU A 59 11.74 -3.69 -2.69
CA LEU A 59 11.44 -4.42 -1.45
C LEU A 59 11.00 -5.87 -1.77
N PRO A 60 11.34 -6.86 -0.92
CA PRO A 60 10.93 -8.25 -1.10
C PRO A 60 9.40 -8.39 -0.93
N PRO A 61 8.77 -9.44 -1.48
CA PRO A 61 7.34 -9.70 -1.29
C PRO A 61 6.95 -9.87 0.18
N LEU A 62 5.67 -9.66 0.51
CA LEU A 62 5.19 -9.86 1.89
C LEU A 62 5.01 -11.36 2.18
N PRO A 63 5.62 -11.90 3.25
CA PRO A 63 5.39 -13.29 3.63
C PRO A 63 3.94 -13.47 4.07
N LYS A 64 3.40 -14.68 3.89
CA LYS A 64 2.11 -15.06 4.47
C LYS A 64 2.21 -14.91 6.00
N PRO A 65 1.26 -14.22 6.66
CA PRO A 65 1.23 -14.14 8.11
C PRO A 65 1.28 -15.55 8.69
N GLN A 66 2.19 -15.76 9.64
CA GLN A 66 2.19 -16.99 10.43
C GLN A 66 1.09 -16.82 11.46
N THR A 67 0.03 -17.63 11.35
CA THR A 67 -1.06 -17.70 12.32
C THR A 67 -0.54 -18.03 13.71
#